data_AF-A0A093Y3N8-F1
#
_entry.id   AF-A0A093Y3N8-F1
#
_cell.length_a   1.000
_cell.length_b   1.000
_cell.length_c   1.000
_cell.angle_alpha   90.00
_cell.angle_beta   90.00
_cell.angle_gamma   90.00
#
_symmetry.space_group_name_H-M   'P 1'
#
loop_
_entity.id
_entity.type
_entity.pdbx_description
1 polymer ?
#
loop_
_entity_poly.entity_id
_entity_poly.type
_entity_poly.pdbx_seq_one_letter_code
_entity_poly.pdbx_strand_id
1 'polypeptide(L)'
;MSLVWLKNLFIRPSPPSPPQHSQTSNKARCAAHREATERSSLLPSPPTSTYSTSTDLEALTTSSSSSTRTSGFSFPRVDARLISDATIGLSDGLTVPFALTAGLSALGDTKVVIYGGLAELVAGAISMGLGGWLGAKSELASYNATEAQTAARIASAPATLHDELTALFEPYDIPP
;
A
#
# COMPACT_ATOMS: atom_id res chain seq x y z
N MET A 1 12.71 44.54 -20.16
CA MET A 1 11.64 43.77 -20.83
C MET A 1 11.44 42.47 -20.04
N SER A 2 10.90 42.57 -18.84
CA SER A 2 9.47 42.65 -18.46
C SER A 2 8.78 41.29 -18.46
N LEU A 3 8.41 40.88 -17.24
CA LEU A 3 7.85 39.61 -16.77
C LEU A 3 6.44 39.29 -17.34
N VAL A 4 6.26 39.30 -18.65
CA VAL A 4 4.92 39.11 -19.26
C VAL A 4 4.65 37.66 -19.68
N TRP A 5 5.65 36.77 -19.71
CA TRP A 5 5.47 35.40 -20.23
C TRP A 5 5.06 34.35 -19.20
N LEU A 6 5.24 34.58 -17.90
CA LEU A 6 5.00 33.56 -16.87
C LEU A 6 3.57 33.58 -16.28
N LYS A 7 2.73 34.57 -16.63
CA LYS A 7 1.39 34.72 -16.07
C LYS A 7 0.24 34.17 -16.94
N ASN A 8 0.56 33.61 -18.11
CA ASN A 8 -0.45 33.13 -19.07
C ASN A 8 -0.67 31.61 -19.06
N LEU A 9 -0.13 30.90 -18.07
CA LEU A 9 -0.35 29.45 -17.91
C LEU A 9 -1.41 29.10 -16.86
N PHE A 10 -1.97 30.07 -16.14
CA PHE A 10 -2.83 29.81 -14.97
C PHE A 10 -4.28 30.33 -15.10
N ILE A 11 -4.69 30.90 -16.23
CA ILE A 11 -6.08 31.33 -16.45
C ILE A 11 -6.51 30.94 -17.86
N ARG A 12 -7.15 29.77 -17.99
CA ARG A 12 -8.07 29.51 -19.11
C ARG A 12 -9.51 29.71 -18.62
N PRO A 13 -10.34 30.51 -19.31
CA PRO A 13 -11.75 30.67 -18.99
C PRO A 13 -12.53 29.39 -19.25
N SER A 14 -13.52 29.12 -18.38
CA SER A 14 -14.53 28.07 -18.54
C SER A 14 -15.43 28.33 -19.77
N PRO A 15 -15.86 27.29 -20.50
CA PRO A 15 -16.82 27.44 -21.61
C PRO A 15 -18.24 27.81 -21.10
N PRO A 16 -19.08 28.42 -21.96
CA PRO A 16 -20.39 28.96 -21.58
C PRO A 16 -21.44 27.88 -21.28
N SER A 17 -22.30 28.17 -20.30
CA SER A 17 -23.47 27.37 -19.91
C SER A 17 -24.63 27.48 -20.92
N PRO A 18 -25.29 26.37 -21.30
CA PRO A 18 -26.54 26.38 -22.06
C PRO A 18 -27.75 26.77 -21.17
N PRO A 19 -28.88 27.21 -21.78
CA PRO A 19 -29.98 27.86 -21.06
C PRO A 19 -30.76 26.93 -20.11
N GLN A 20 -31.29 27.52 -19.04
CA GLN A 20 -32.16 26.88 -18.05
C GLN A 20 -33.47 26.38 -18.68
N HIS A 21 -33.82 25.13 -18.40
CA HIS A 21 -35.21 24.71 -18.31
C HIS A 21 -35.43 24.02 -16.96
N SER A 22 -36.22 24.65 -16.11
CA SER A 22 -36.73 24.09 -14.87
C SER A 22 -37.71 22.96 -15.22
N GLN A 23 -37.48 21.76 -14.72
CA GLN A 23 -38.56 20.91 -14.23
C GLN A 23 -38.02 19.75 -13.39
N THR A 24 -38.69 19.61 -12.26
CA THR A 24 -38.55 18.65 -11.17
C THR A 24 -38.64 17.20 -11.64
N SER A 25 -37.91 16.28 -11.01
CA SER A 25 -38.47 15.10 -10.33
C SER A 25 -37.42 14.00 -10.14
N ASN A 26 -37.47 13.39 -8.97
CA ASN A 26 -36.78 12.16 -8.58
C ASN A 26 -36.99 11.03 -9.62
N LYS A 27 -36.03 10.11 -9.71
CA LYS A 27 -36.21 8.64 -9.55
C LYS A 27 -35.06 7.87 -10.20
N ALA A 28 -34.38 7.09 -9.37
CA ALA A 28 -33.42 6.08 -9.76
C ALA A 28 -34.06 5.02 -10.67
N ARG A 29 -33.35 4.58 -11.72
CA ARG A 29 -33.39 3.20 -12.23
C ARG A 29 -32.35 2.93 -13.33
N CYS A 30 -31.72 1.76 -13.16
CA CYS A 30 -31.31 0.76 -14.16
C CYS A 30 -30.32 1.11 -15.30
N ALA A 31 -29.17 0.45 -15.23
CA ALA A 31 -28.70 -0.60 -16.13
C ALA A 31 -28.65 -0.37 -17.67
N ALA A 32 -27.47 -0.68 -18.20
CA ALA A 32 -27.20 -1.61 -19.32
C ALA A 32 -26.52 -1.04 -20.59
N HIS A 33 -25.57 -1.87 -21.07
CA HIS A 33 -24.97 -2.00 -22.41
C HIS A 33 -23.86 -1.02 -22.84
N ARG A 34 -22.59 -1.46 -23.01
CA ARG A 34 -21.96 -2.16 -24.19
C ARG A 34 -21.94 -1.22 -25.42
N GLU A 35 -20.86 -0.97 -26.18
CA GLU A 35 -19.72 -1.79 -26.63
C GLU A 35 -18.78 -0.91 -27.52
N ALA A 36 -17.63 -1.48 -27.95
CA ALA A 36 -16.62 -1.02 -28.95
C ALA A 36 -15.25 -0.64 -28.34
N THR A 37 -14.30 -1.58 -28.21
CA THR A 37 -13.33 -2.04 -29.24
C THR A 37 -12.20 -1.03 -29.48
N GLU A 38 -11.00 -1.32 -28.96
CA GLU A 38 -9.75 -1.29 -29.74
C GLU A 38 -8.62 -2.06 -29.04
N ARG A 39 -7.72 -2.63 -29.85
CA ARG A 39 -6.79 -3.72 -29.54
C ARG A 39 -5.42 -3.21 -29.05
N SER A 40 -4.88 -3.91 -28.04
CA SER A 40 -3.49 -4.28 -27.72
C SER A 40 -2.30 -3.48 -28.30
N SER A 41 -1.43 -2.97 -27.41
CA SER A 41 0.03 -3.20 -27.49
C SER A 41 0.75 -2.81 -26.18
N LEU A 42 1.40 -3.82 -25.60
CA LEU A 42 2.74 -3.83 -24.98
C LEU A 42 3.05 -2.97 -23.71
N LEU A 43 3.39 -3.75 -22.67
CA LEU A 43 4.06 -3.51 -21.38
C LEU A 43 4.88 -2.23 -21.17
N PRO A 44 4.94 -1.79 -19.89
CA PRO A 44 6.23 -1.63 -19.22
C PRO A 44 6.30 -2.41 -17.89
N SER A 45 7.36 -3.20 -17.70
CA SER A 45 7.75 -3.82 -16.42
C SER A 45 8.26 -2.78 -15.41
N PRO A 46 7.99 -2.94 -14.10
CA PRO A 46 9.05 -2.77 -13.09
C PRO A 46 8.82 -3.63 -11.81
N PRO A 47 9.67 -3.51 -10.78
CA PRO A 47 11.06 -3.93 -10.69
C PRO A 47 11.21 -5.20 -9.83
N THR A 48 12.34 -5.88 -10.00
CA THR A 48 12.89 -6.89 -9.09
C THR A 48 12.83 -6.42 -7.63
N SER A 49 11.97 -7.03 -6.82
CA SER A 49 12.13 -7.01 -5.37
C SER A 49 12.08 -8.45 -4.88
N THR A 50 13.25 -8.91 -4.48
CA THR A 50 13.53 -10.19 -3.83
C THR A 50 12.69 -10.28 -2.55
N TYR A 51 11.48 -10.82 -2.63
CA TYR A 51 10.76 -11.31 -1.46
C TYR A 51 11.14 -12.77 -1.25
N SER A 52 12.16 -12.99 -0.42
CA SER A 52 12.41 -14.29 0.18
C SER A 52 11.35 -14.53 1.26
N THR A 53 10.23 -15.13 0.88
CA THR A 53 9.31 -15.75 1.83
C THR A 53 9.87 -17.13 2.16
N SER A 54 10.80 -17.19 3.12
CA SER A 54 11.22 -18.44 3.75
C SER A 54 10.75 -18.44 5.20
N THR A 55 9.48 -18.73 5.42
CA THR A 55 9.04 -19.35 6.67
C THR A 55 9.40 -20.82 6.58
N ASP A 56 10.66 -21.15 6.91
CA ASP A 56 11.12 -22.52 7.02
C ASP A 56 10.41 -23.20 8.20
N LEU A 57 9.38 -23.97 7.86
CA LEU A 57 8.65 -24.86 8.76
C LEU A 57 9.31 -26.25 8.78
N GLU A 58 10.64 -26.33 8.86
CA GLU A 58 11.39 -27.60 8.89
C GLU A 58 12.45 -27.54 10.00
N ALA A 59 11.99 -27.56 11.25
CA ALA A 59 12.84 -27.78 12.40
C ALA A 59 12.13 -28.67 13.44
N LEU A 60 11.67 -29.84 13.00
CA LEU A 60 11.26 -30.92 13.91
C LEU A 60 11.88 -32.26 13.49
N THR A 61 13.18 -32.26 13.20
CA THR A 61 13.94 -33.51 13.11
C THR A 61 14.65 -33.75 14.44
N THR A 62 13.99 -34.53 15.29
CA THR A 62 14.56 -35.15 16.49
C THR A 62 15.86 -35.86 16.15
N SER A 63 16.98 -35.29 16.55
CA SER A 63 18.27 -36.00 16.66
C SER A 63 18.76 -35.86 18.10
N SER A 64 18.48 -36.89 18.87
CA SER A 64 18.92 -37.10 20.24
C SER A 64 20.44 -36.96 20.36
N SER A 65 20.91 -35.94 21.07
CA SER A 65 22.25 -35.93 21.66
C SER A 65 22.25 -35.09 22.94
N SER A 66 22.64 -35.75 24.02
CA SER A 66 22.69 -35.24 25.39
C SER A 66 23.89 -34.32 25.58
N SER A 67 23.67 -33.05 25.90
CA SER A 67 24.68 -32.16 26.47
C SER A 67 24.05 -31.02 27.25
N THR A 68 24.32 -30.99 28.55
CA THR A 68 24.29 -29.88 29.51
C THR A 68 23.44 -28.66 29.12
N ARG A 69 22.19 -28.61 29.59
CA ARG A 69 21.35 -27.41 29.51
C ARG A 69 21.89 -26.33 30.46
N THR A 70 22.70 -25.43 29.92
CA THR A 70 22.76 -24.07 30.44
C THR A 70 21.32 -23.55 30.43
N SER A 71 20.90 -22.81 31.46
CA SER A 71 19.62 -22.11 31.49
C SER A 71 19.67 -20.99 30.44
N GLY A 72 19.55 -21.37 29.17
CA GLY A 72 19.60 -20.51 28.02
C GLY A 72 18.41 -19.57 28.07
N PHE A 73 18.70 -18.28 28.02
CA PHE A 73 17.70 -17.24 27.82
C PHE A 73 17.01 -17.52 26.48
N SER A 74 15.81 -18.10 26.52
CA SER A 74 14.99 -18.31 25.34
C SER A 74 14.43 -16.97 24.92
N PHE A 75 15.06 -16.31 23.95
CA PHE A 75 14.48 -15.11 23.37
C PHE A 75 13.14 -15.49 22.71
N PRO A 76 12.06 -14.73 22.97
CA PRO A 76 10.80 -14.93 22.27
C PRO A 76 11.02 -14.69 20.77
N ARG A 77 10.39 -15.52 19.92
CA ARG A 77 10.37 -15.30 18.47
C ARG A 77 9.57 -14.02 18.20
N VAL A 78 10.23 -13.00 17.67
CA VAL A 78 9.59 -11.73 17.29
C VAL A 78 9.44 -11.69 15.77
N ASP A 79 8.27 -11.30 15.28
CA ASP A 79 8.00 -11.22 13.85
C ASP A 79 8.83 -10.15 13.16
N ALA A 80 9.45 -10.50 12.02
CA ALA A 80 10.27 -9.57 11.23
C ALA A 80 9.49 -8.33 10.76
N ARG A 81 8.17 -8.47 10.55
CA ARG A 81 7.27 -7.36 10.22
C ARG A 81 7.18 -6.33 11.33
N LEU A 82 7.07 -6.79 12.57
CA LEU A 82 7.04 -5.91 13.74
C LEU A 82 8.35 -5.14 13.88
N ILE A 83 9.49 -5.80 13.67
CA ILE A 83 10.81 -5.13 13.65
C ILE A 83 10.84 -4.08 12.54
N SER A 84 10.41 -4.43 11.32
CA SER A 84 10.40 -3.51 10.18
C SER A 84 9.56 -2.27 10.47
N ASP A 85 8.31 -2.44 10.90
CA ASP A 85 7.40 -1.33 11.17
C ASP A 85 7.92 -0.45 12.31
N ALA A 86 8.51 -1.05 13.35
CA ALA A 86 9.17 -0.33 14.43
C ALA A 86 10.37 0.47 13.93
N THR A 87 11.21 -0.09 13.06
CA THR A 87 12.37 0.63 12.51
C THR A 87 11.96 1.79 11.60
N ILE A 88 10.90 1.64 10.79
CA ILE A 88 10.37 2.71 9.94
C ILE A 88 9.79 3.83 10.81
N GLY A 89 8.99 3.48 11.82
CA GLY A 89 8.40 4.47 12.73
C GLY A 89 9.46 5.21 13.55
N LEU A 90 10.50 4.50 13.99
CA LEU A 90 11.63 5.11 14.67
C LEU A 90 12.43 6.02 13.73
N SER A 91 12.72 5.60 12.50
CA SER A 91 13.48 6.42 11.55
C SER A 91 12.75 7.72 11.21
N ASP A 92 11.43 7.67 11.05
CA ASP A 92 10.61 8.86 10.80
C ASP A 92 10.52 9.74 12.05
N GLY A 93 10.30 9.12 13.22
CA GLY A 93 10.22 9.79 14.52
C GLY A 93 11.53 10.41 15.00
N LEU A 94 12.68 10.03 14.43
CA LEU A 94 13.94 10.71 14.66
C LEU A 94 14.20 11.80 13.62
N THR A 95 14.03 11.48 12.34
CA THR A 95 14.48 12.35 11.25
C THR A 95 13.63 13.60 11.12
N VAL A 96 12.29 13.45 11.10
CA VAL A 96 11.38 14.57 10.88
C VAL A 96 11.38 15.53 12.08
N PRO A 97 11.23 15.06 13.34
CA PRO A 97 11.32 15.95 14.49
C PRO A 97 12.71 16.59 14.65
N PHE A 98 13.80 15.91 14.28
CA PHE A 98 15.14 16.50 14.30
C PHE A 98 15.25 17.67 13.31
N ALA A 99 14.81 17.47 12.07
CA ALA A 99 14.81 18.54 11.07
C ALA A 99 13.89 19.70 11.46
N LEU A 100 12.70 19.39 11.98
CA LEU A 100 11.72 20.38 12.45
C LEU A 100 12.30 21.22 13.59
N THR A 101 12.82 20.58 14.64
CA THR A 101 13.37 21.28 15.81
C THR A 101 14.59 22.11 15.45
N ALA A 102 15.45 21.65 14.55
CA ALA A 102 16.56 22.43 14.01
C ALA A 102 16.06 23.69 13.26
N GLY A 103 15.00 23.57 12.46
CA GLY A 103 14.36 24.70 11.79
C GLY A 103 13.72 25.70 12.76
N LEU A 104 12.97 25.21 13.75
CA LEU A 104 12.34 26.03 14.78
C LEU A 104 13.36 26.71 15.70
N SER A 105 14.57 26.15 15.84
CA SER A 105 15.63 26.74 16.68
C SER A 105 16.04 28.14 16.22
N ALA A 106 15.81 28.51 14.96
CA ALA A 106 16.08 29.85 14.45
C ALA A 106 15.15 30.93 15.04
N LEU A 107 14.02 30.55 15.64
CA LEU A 107 13.05 31.48 16.23
C LEU A 107 13.47 32.00 17.62
N GLY A 108 14.53 31.45 18.22
CA GLY A 108 15.09 31.92 19.49
C GLY A 108 14.29 31.59 20.75
N ASP A 109 13.15 30.90 20.64
CA ASP A 109 12.35 30.43 21.78
C ASP A 109 12.40 28.90 21.90
N THR A 110 13.11 28.43 22.94
CA THR A 110 13.25 26.99 23.24
C THR A 110 11.91 26.32 23.56
N LYS A 111 10.93 27.02 24.11
CA LYS A 111 9.61 26.44 24.41
C LYS A 111 8.89 26.06 23.12
N VAL A 112 8.98 26.92 22.11
CA VAL A 112 8.39 26.65 20.79
C VAL A 112 9.02 25.41 20.15
N VAL A 113 10.34 25.27 20.24
CA VAL A 113 11.05 24.08 19.73
C VAL A 113 10.58 22.79 20.43
N ILE A 114 10.49 22.80 21.75
CA ILE A 114 10.12 21.61 22.54
C ILE A 114 8.67 21.22 22.29
N TYR A 115 7.73 22.17 22.41
CA TYR A 115 6.31 21.88 22.21
C TYR A 115 6.00 21.54 20.76
N GLY A 116 6.64 22.20 19.80
CA GLY A 116 6.50 21.90 18.38
C GLY A 116 7.02 20.50 18.02
N GLY A 117 8.22 20.15 18.48
CA GLY A 117 8.79 18.81 18.25
C GLY A 117 7.99 17.69 18.92
N LEU A 118 7.49 17.91 20.13
CA LEU A 118 6.64 16.93 20.83
C LEU A 118 5.28 16.78 20.15
N ALA A 119 4.68 17.89 19.72
CA ALA A 119 3.42 17.86 18.98
C ALA A 119 3.56 17.06 17.68
N GLU A 120 4.64 17.29 16.92
CA GLU A 120 4.96 16.53 15.71
C GLU A 120 5.14 15.03 15.99
N LEU A 121 5.88 14.67 17.04
CA LEU A 121 6.07 13.27 17.42
C LEU A 121 4.75 12.57 17.72
N VAL A 122 3.87 13.19 18.51
CA VAL A 122 2.58 12.60 18.88
C VAL A 122 1.67 12.52 17.66
N ALA A 123 1.60 13.58 16.85
CA ALA A 123 0.81 13.60 15.63
C ALA A 123 1.29 12.53 14.63
N GLY A 124 2.60 12.45 14.41
CA GLY A 124 3.24 11.45 13.55
C GLY A 124 3.00 10.02 14.02
N ALA A 125 3.17 9.74 15.31
CA ALA A 125 2.94 8.41 15.88
C ALA A 125 1.48 7.95 15.73
N ILE A 126 0.51 8.83 16.00
CA ILE A 126 -0.92 8.52 15.81
C ILE A 126 -1.23 8.30 14.34
N SER A 127 -0.76 9.20 13.47
CA SER A 127 -0.98 9.13 12.02
C SER A 127 -0.45 7.83 11.43
N MET A 128 0.81 7.49 11.72
CA MET A 128 1.45 6.28 11.19
C MET A 128 0.87 5.01 11.81
N GLY A 129 0.56 5.01 13.11
CA GLY A 129 -0.06 3.87 13.78
C GLY A 129 -1.44 3.54 13.25
N LEU A 130 -2.30 4.56 13.09
CA LEU A 130 -3.63 4.38 12.49
C LEU A 130 -3.54 4.06 11.00
N GLY A 131 -2.59 4.65 10.27
CA GLY A 131 -2.34 4.36 8.86
C GLY A 131 -1.96 2.89 8.63
N GLY A 132 -1.03 2.36 9.45
CA GLY A 132 -0.64 0.95 9.40
C GLY A 132 -1.81 0.01 9.73
N TRP A 133 -2.57 0.30 10.79
CA TRP A 133 -3.75 -0.49 11.16
C TRP A 133 -4.82 -0.51 10.07
N LEU A 134 -5.13 0.65 9.50
CA LEU A 134 -6.15 0.76 8.47
C LEU A 134 -5.70 0.11 7.16
N GLY A 135 -4.40 0.20 6.84
CA GLY A 135 -3.77 -0.52 5.74
C GLY A 135 -3.94 -2.03 5.88
N ALA A 136 -3.55 -2.60 7.03
CA ALA A 136 -3.69 -4.02 7.31
C ALA A 136 -5.16 -4.49 7.27
N LYS A 137 -6.08 -3.69 7.83
CA LYS A 137 -7.52 -3.99 7.78
C LYS A 137 -8.06 -3.98 6.36
N SER A 138 -7.62 -3.03 5.53
CA SER A 138 -8.02 -2.93 4.13
C SER A 138 -7.46 -4.10 3.31
N GLU A 139 -6.23 -4.51 3.57
CA GLU A 139 -5.60 -5.65 2.91
C GLU A 139 -6.36 -6.95 3.22
N LEU A 140 -6.75 -7.17 4.49
CA LEU A 140 -7.58 -8.31 4.89
C LEU A 140 -8.93 -8.33 4.14
N ALA A 141 -9.60 -7.17 4.06
CA ALA A 141 -10.87 -7.06 3.36
C ALA A 141 -10.70 -7.34 1.85
N SER A 142 -9.63 -6.85 1.24
CA SER A 142 -9.28 -7.12 -0.16
C SER A 142 -9.01 -8.61 -0.38
N TYR A 143 -8.24 -9.24 0.49
CA TYR A 143 -7.93 -10.67 0.41
C TYR A 143 -9.19 -11.53 0.39
N ASN A 144 -10.10 -11.32 1.34
CA ASN A 144 -11.36 -12.08 1.42
C ASN A 144 -12.24 -11.88 0.18
N ALA A 145 -12.27 -10.67 -0.38
CA ALA A 145 -13.01 -10.40 -1.61
C ALA A 145 -12.41 -11.15 -2.81
N THR A 146 -11.09 -11.13 -2.96
CA THR A 146 -10.38 -11.86 -4.01
C THR A 146 -10.54 -13.38 -3.84
N GLU A 147 -10.49 -13.89 -2.62
CA GLU A 147 -10.70 -15.31 -2.33
C GLU A 147 -12.11 -15.76 -2.75
N ALA A 148 -13.14 -15.03 -2.34
CA ALA A 148 -14.53 -15.34 -2.71
C ALA A 148 -14.75 -15.26 -4.23
N GLN A 149 -14.19 -14.25 -4.89
CA GLN A 149 -14.26 -14.11 -6.35
C GLN A 149 -13.57 -15.28 -7.05
N THR A 150 -12.39 -15.67 -6.56
CA THR A 150 -11.61 -16.77 -7.13
C THR A 150 -12.33 -18.11 -6.94
N ALA A 151 -12.88 -18.37 -5.75
CA ALA A 151 -13.67 -19.58 -5.47
C ALA A 151 -14.91 -19.66 -6.38
N ALA A 152 -15.62 -18.55 -6.59
CA ALA A 152 -16.76 -18.49 -7.51
C ALA A 152 -16.34 -18.74 -8.97
N ARG A 153 -15.16 -18.24 -9.38
CA ARG A 153 -14.62 -18.47 -10.72
C ARG A 153 -14.25 -19.94 -10.94
N ILE A 154 -13.61 -20.57 -9.95
CA ILE A 154 -13.28 -21.99 -9.97
C ILE A 154 -14.55 -22.85 -10.10
N ALA A 155 -15.60 -22.52 -9.34
CA ALA A 155 -16.85 -23.27 -9.37
C ALA A 155 -17.66 -23.11 -10.68
N SER A 156 -17.56 -21.95 -11.36
CA SER A 156 -18.39 -21.64 -12.53
C SER A 156 -17.83 -22.12 -13.86
N ALA A 157 -16.50 -22.08 -14.06
CA ALA A 157 -15.89 -22.42 -15.35
C ALA A 157 -14.48 -23.02 -15.21
N PRO A 158 -14.37 -24.30 -14.78
CA PRO A 158 -13.08 -24.94 -14.57
C PRO A 158 -12.28 -25.16 -15.88
N ALA A 159 -12.96 -25.38 -17.01
CA ALA A 159 -12.30 -25.61 -18.30
C ALA A 159 -11.54 -24.36 -18.79
N THR A 160 -12.13 -23.17 -18.64
CA THR A 160 -11.47 -21.91 -19.06
C THR A 160 -10.30 -21.53 -18.15
N LEU A 161 -10.33 -21.95 -16.88
CA LEU A 161 -9.24 -21.72 -15.95
C LEU A 161 -8.01 -22.56 -16.29
N HIS A 162 -8.20 -23.77 -16.83
CA HIS A 162 -7.08 -24.60 -17.28
C HIS A 162 -6.28 -23.89 -18.38
N ASP A 163 -6.95 -23.36 -19.40
CA ASP A 163 -6.31 -22.62 -20.49
C ASP A 163 -5.59 -21.35 -19.98
N GLU A 164 -6.19 -20.64 -19.02
CA GLU A 164 -5.58 -19.46 -18.37
C GLU A 164 -4.33 -19.84 -17.57
N LEU A 165 -4.36 -20.96 -16.83
CA LEU A 165 -3.20 -21.47 -16.10
C LEU A 165 -2.09 -21.92 -17.06
N THR A 166 -2.41 -22.65 -18.11
CA THR A 166 -1.43 -23.04 -19.13
C THR A 166 -0.78 -21.81 -19.77
N ALA A 167 -1.57 -20.79 -20.13
CA ALA A 167 -1.05 -19.53 -20.65
C ALA A 167 -0.20 -18.75 -19.62
N LEU A 168 -0.52 -18.84 -18.33
CA LEU A 168 0.25 -18.19 -17.25
C LEU A 168 1.62 -18.84 -17.06
N PHE A 169 1.71 -20.17 -17.26
CA PHE A 169 2.95 -20.94 -17.11
C PHE A 169 3.78 -21.08 -18.39
N GLU A 170 3.23 -20.78 -19.57
CA GLU A 170 3.95 -20.77 -20.85
C GLU A 170 5.30 -20.03 -20.80
N PRO A 171 5.43 -18.83 -20.18
CA PRO A 171 6.70 -18.12 -20.12
C PRO A 171 7.78 -18.80 -19.27
N TYR A 172 7.41 -19.82 -18.48
CA TYR A 172 8.32 -20.56 -17.60
C TYR A 172 8.75 -21.91 -18.18
N ASP A 173 8.40 -22.20 -19.45
CA ASP A 173 8.72 -23.45 -20.16
C ASP A 173 8.27 -24.73 -19.41
N ILE A 174 7.19 -24.64 -18.63
CA ILE A 174 6.63 -25.78 -17.91
C ILE A 174 5.74 -26.58 -18.87
N PRO A 175 6.03 -27.87 -19.10
CA PRO A 175 5.21 -28.70 -19.98
C PRO A 175 3.80 -28.88 -19.39
N PRO A 176 2.76 -28.98 -20.26
CA PRO A 176 1.36 -29.07 -19.83
C PRO A 176 1.02 -30.37 -19.09
#